data_AF-A0A438KKK4-F1
#
_entry.id   AF-A0A438KKK4-F1
#
_cell.length_a   1.000
_cell.length_b   1.000
_cell.length_c   1.000
_cell.angle_alpha   90.00
_cell.angle_beta   90.00
_cell.angle_gamma   90.00
#
_symmetry.space_group_name_H-M   'P 1'
#
loop_
_entity.id
_entity.type
_entity.pdbx_description
1 polymer ?
#
loop_
_entity_poly.entity_id
_entity_poly.type
_entity_poly.pdbx_seq_one_letter_code
_entity_poly.pdbx_strand_id
1 'polypeptide(L)'
;MAVSGFEGFEKRLELHFSGDDPVVGMGLRHLDFESLEQVLHAVQCTVVSAVGNHYFDAYTRGSFIFPKAQPFPHTSFRDEVIYLEQSLPSTLCYRKASVMPSKMSSHSWHVFSASDEPHMVLQHMPDVLYTLEVCMTDLDRVLARKFFLRPGAGKAGDVAGKEMTELTGIGDINPGALICDFAFDPCGYSMNGIDGDRYSTIHVTPEDGYSYASFECVGSIYDDQNDVVQVLKKVVQVFRPATMSVSTTCTSHEVWTRVATALEPMGLKCRSCAVDEFPAAGSMVFQTFTTRRKEKRLVEVDM
;
A
#
# COMPACT_ATOMS: atom_id res chain seq x y z
N MET A 1 -0.91 -21.86 -22.00
CA MET A 1 -0.71 -22.34 -20.62
C MET A 1 -0.39 -21.14 -19.75
N ALA A 2 -1.35 -20.62 -18.98
CA ALA A 2 -1.10 -19.57 -18.00
C ALA A 2 -0.69 -20.24 -16.67
N VAL A 3 0.60 -20.52 -16.53
CA VAL A 3 1.17 -21.16 -15.33
C VAL A 3 1.95 -20.12 -14.54
N SER A 4 1.23 -19.21 -13.89
CA SER A 4 1.50 -18.67 -12.55
C SER A 4 0.55 -17.50 -12.36
N GLY A 5 -0.51 -17.70 -11.59
CA GLY A 5 -1.29 -16.53 -11.14
C GLY A 5 -0.54 -16.00 -9.96
N PHE A 6 0.11 -14.85 -10.16
CA PHE A 6 0.64 -14.03 -9.10
C PHE A 6 -0.54 -13.43 -8.32
N GLU A 7 -0.45 -13.38 -6.99
CA GLU A 7 -1.40 -12.66 -6.16
C GLU A 7 -0.78 -11.31 -5.88
N GLY A 8 -1.35 -10.27 -6.50
CA GLY A 8 -0.89 -8.90 -6.29
C GLY A 8 -1.25 -8.34 -4.92
N PHE A 9 -2.30 -8.88 -4.27
CA PHE A 9 -2.76 -8.38 -2.98
C PHE A 9 -1.75 -8.66 -1.88
N GLU A 10 -1.38 -7.59 -1.16
CA GLU A 10 -0.35 -7.61 -0.13
C GLU A 10 -0.90 -8.00 1.25
N LYS A 11 0.03 -8.42 2.11
CA LYS A 11 -0.17 -8.48 3.56
C LYS A 11 0.74 -7.44 4.19
N ARG A 12 0.17 -6.57 5.01
CA ARG A 12 0.88 -5.47 5.68
C ARG A 12 0.97 -5.75 7.18
N LEU A 13 2.17 -5.54 7.73
CA LEU A 13 2.46 -5.60 9.15
C LEU A 13 3.12 -4.28 9.54
N GLU A 14 2.50 -3.55 10.46
CA GLU A 14 3.07 -2.34 11.06
C GLU A 14 3.27 -2.59 12.56
N LEU A 15 4.48 -2.34 13.05
CA LEU A 15 4.87 -2.54 14.45
C LEU A 15 5.48 -1.25 14.98
N HIS A 16 4.95 -0.78 16.12
CA HIS A 16 5.46 0.38 16.84
C HIS A 16 6.08 -0.12 18.14
N PHE A 17 7.33 0.24 18.38
CA PHE A 17 8.06 -0.12 19.58
C PHE A 17 8.29 1.13 20.42
N SER A 18 8.15 0.99 21.74
CA SER A 18 8.44 2.02 22.73
C SER A 18 9.40 1.45 23.79
N GLY A 19 10.12 2.33 24.50
CA GLY A 19 11.08 1.94 25.54
C GLY A 19 12.45 2.57 25.34
N ASP A 20 13.44 2.02 26.08
CA ASP A 20 14.80 2.54 26.08
C ASP A 20 15.52 2.22 24.77
N ASP A 21 15.99 3.26 24.08
CA ASP A 21 16.86 3.12 22.92
C ASP A 21 18.32 2.97 23.40
N PRO A 22 18.95 1.80 23.21
CA PRO A 22 20.32 1.56 23.68
C PRO A 22 21.32 2.53 23.03
N VAL A 23 21.00 3.07 21.85
CA VAL A 23 21.78 4.11 21.17
C VAL A 23 20.82 5.20 20.71
N VAL A 24 20.71 6.26 21.52
CA VAL A 24 19.77 7.38 21.31
C VAL A 24 19.61 7.76 19.84
N GLY A 25 18.41 7.53 19.31
CA GLY A 25 17.98 7.95 17.99
C GLY A 25 18.15 6.90 16.89
N MET A 26 18.70 5.71 17.18
CA MET A 26 18.85 4.64 16.20
C MET A 26 17.66 3.66 16.21
N GLY A 27 17.14 3.31 17.39
CA GLY A 27 16.06 2.36 17.54
C GLY A 27 16.31 1.05 16.79
N LEU A 28 15.30 0.57 16.03
CA LEU A 28 15.40 -0.67 15.24
C LEU A 28 16.44 -0.62 14.10
N ARG A 29 16.93 0.56 13.72
CA ARG A 29 18.00 0.68 12.70
C ARG A 29 19.36 0.20 13.20
N HIS A 30 19.45 -0.16 14.49
CA HIS A 30 20.61 -0.86 15.03
C HIS A 30 20.64 -2.35 14.67
N LEU A 31 19.52 -2.93 14.21
CA LEU A 31 19.51 -4.30 13.71
C LEU A 31 20.43 -4.39 12.50
N ASP A 32 21.40 -5.31 12.57
CA ASP A 32 22.28 -5.55 11.43
C ASP A 32 21.52 -6.23 10.27
N PHE A 33 22.09 -6.08 9.08
CA PHE A 33 21.50 -6.61 7.87
C PHE A 33 21.38 -8.15 7.91
N GLU A 34 22.32 -8.84 8.55
CA GLU A 34 22.29 -10.31 8.68
C GLU A 34 21.06 -10.78 9.48
N SER A 35 20.72 -10.08 10.57
CA SER A 35 19.53 -10.35 11.37
C SER A 35 18.25 -10.13 10.55
N LEU A 36 18.20 -9.05 9.77
CA LEU A 36 17.08 -8.77 8.86
C LEU A 36 16.95 -9.86 7.79
N GLU A 37 18.05 -10.29 7.18
CA GLU A 37 18.08 -11.36 6.20
C GLU A 37 17.63 -12.70 6.80
N GLN A 38 18.01 -13.03 8.03
CA GLN A 38 17.55 -14.23 8.71
C GLN A 38 16.03 -14.26 8.88
N VAL A 39 15.43 -13.12 9.28
CA VAL A 39 13.97 -12.97 9.40
C VAL A 39 13.30 -13.13 8.04
N LEU A 40 13.82 -12.47 7.00
CA LEU A 40 13.26 -12.54 5.65
C LEU A 40 13.39 -13.94 5.04
N HIS A 41 14.53 -14.60 5.24
CA HIS A 41 14.77 -15.95 4.76
C HIS A 41 13.84 -16.98 5.41
N ALA A 42 13.50 -16.80 6.69
CA ALA A 42 12.52 -17.64 7.38
C ALA A 42 11.12 -17.61 6.71
N VAL A 43 10.80 -16.51 6.02
CA VAL A 43 9.56 -16.33 5.24
C VAL A 43 9.79 -16.32 3.73
N GLN A 44 10.92 -16.87 3.27
CA GLN A 44 11.30 -17.04 1.86
C GLN A 44 11.29 -15.72 1.06
N CYS A 45 11.63 -14.61 1.71
CA CYS A 45 11.83 -13.30 1.11
C CYS A 45 13.32 -12.94 1.10
N THR A 46 13.71 -12.05 0.19
CA THR A 46 15.07 -11.49 0.12
C THR A 46 15.00 -10.00 -0.20
N VAL A 47 16.00 -9.23 0.23
CA VAL A 47 16.14 -7.83 -0.16
C VAL A 47 16.73 -7.77 -1.57
N VAL A 48 16.08 -7.04 -2.47
CA VAL A 48 16.56 -6.81 -3.86
C VAL A 48 17.09 -5.40 -4.06
N SER A 49 16.67 -4.46 -3.23
CA SER A 49 17.17 -3.09 -3.20
C SER A 49 16.90 -2.47 -1.84
N ALA A 50 17.70 -1.47 -1.45
CA ALA A 50 17.53 -0.76 -0.19
C ALA A 50 17.95 0.70 -0.31
N VAL A 51 17.30 1.57 0.44
CA VAL A 51 17.64 2.99 0.58
C VAL A 51 17.43 3.43 2.02
N GLY A 52 18.27 4.32 2.53
CA GLY A 52 18.13 4.84 3.88
C GLY A 52 18.42 6.34 3.94
N ASN A 53 17.85 6.99 4.96
CA ASN A 53 18.14 8.37 5.33
C ASN A 53 18.24 8.50 6.87
N HIS A 54 18.23 9.73 7.39
CA HIS A 54 18.33 9.96 8.83
C HIS A 54 17.12 9.48 9.66
N TYR A 55 16.00 9.13 9.03
CA TYR A 55 14.75 8.73 9.67
C TYR A 55 14.36 7.27 9.37
N PHE A 56 14.56 6.80 8.15
CA PHE A 56 14.12 5.47 7.69
C PHE A 56 15.23 4.69 6.99
N ASP A 57 15.14 3.37 7.11
CA ASP A 57 15.70 2.40 6.17
C ASP A 57 14.54 1.69 5.47
N ALA A 58 14.51 1.74 4.15
CA ALA A 58 13.48 1.15 3.32
C ALA A 58 14.06 0.05 2.43
N TYR A 59 13.51 -1.16 2.55
CA TYR A 59 13.96 -2.35 1.84
C TYR A 59 12.91 -2.76 0.82
N THR A 60 13.31 -2.98 -0.43
CA THR A 60 12.46 -3.62 -1.43
C THR A 60 12.71 -5.11 -1.40
N ARG A 61 11.64 -5.90 -1.28
CA ARG A 61 11.73 -7.35 -1.22
C ARG A 61 11.37 -8.01 -2.56
N GLY A 62 12.11 -9.05 -2.90
CA GLY A 62 11.69 -10.02 -3.92
C GLY A 62 10.77 -11.08 -3.31
N SER A 63 9.95 -11.71 -4.15
CA SER A 63 9.09 -12.82 -3.75
C SER A 63 9.67 -14.14 -4.23
N PHE A 64 9.79 -15.13 -3.34
CA PHE A 64 9.77 -16.54 -3.71
C PHE A 64 8.57 -17.17 -2.99
N ILE A 65 7.66 -17.81 -3.73
CA ILE A 65 6.58 -18.77 -3.33
C ILE A 65 5.38 -18.58 -4.29
N PHE A 66 4.70 -19.68 -4.62
CA PHE A 66 3.44 -19.73 -5.37
C PHE A 66 2.25 -19.23 -4.53
N PRO A 67 1.71 -18.03 -4.78
CA PRO A 67 0.64 -17.45 -3.96
C PRO A 67 -0.72 -18.17 -4.09
N LYS A 68 -0.88 -19.05 -5.08
CA LYS A 68 -2.11 -19.84 -5.30
C LYS A 68 -2.43 -20.85 -4.19
N ALA A 69 -1.55 -20.99 -3.20
CA ALA A 69 -1.84 -21.69 -1.97
C ALA A 69 -1.32 -20.81 -0.82
N GLN A 70 -2.09 -19.79 -0.41
CA GLN A 70 -1.86 -19.10 0.85
C GLN A 70 -1.86 -20.16 1.96
N PRO A 71 -0.70 -20.52 2.53
CA PRO A 71 -0.64 -21.58 3.53
C PRO A 71 -1.21 -21.03 4.84
N PHE A 72 -1.54 -21.92 5.78
CA PHE A 72 -1.82 -21.51 7.15
C PHE A 72 -0.68 -20.60 7.67
N PRO A 73 -0.96 -19.46 8.33
CA PRO A 73 -2.28 -19.02 8.82
C PRO A 73 -3.11 -18.20 7.82
N HIS A 74 -2.64 -17.97 6.61
CA HIS A 74 -3.23 -17.07 5.61
C HIS A 74 -4.38 -17.69 4.78
N THR A 75 -4.90 -18.84 5.20
CA THR A 75 -6.01 -19.53 4.53
C THR A 75 -7.35 -18.81 4.71
N SER A 76 -7.50 -18.04 5.79
CA SER A 76 -8.65 -17.17 6.04
C SER A 76 -8.32 -16.11 7.08
N PHE A 77 -9.02 -14.98 7.06
CA PHE A 77 -8.84 -13.95 8.10
C PHE A 77 -9.12 -14.50 9.51
N ARG A 78 -10.02 -15.48 9.65
CA ARG A 78 -10.27 -16.14 10.93
C ARG A 78 -9.03 -16.88 11.44
N ASP A 79 -8.33 -17.59 10.56
CA ASP A 79 -7.11 -18.33 10.92
C ASP A 79 -5.98 -17.36 11.29
N GLU A 80 -5.86 -16.25 10.57
CA GLU A 80 -4.92 -15.17 10.88
C GLU A 80 -5.19 -14.57 12.27
N VAL A 81 -6.44 -14.27 12.59
CA VAL A 81 -6.82 -13.76 13.92
C VAL A 81 -6.50 -14.77 15.02
N ILE A 82 -6.85 -16.05 14.84
CA ILE A 82 -6.54 -17.10 15.83
C ILE A 82 -5.02 -17.20 16.04
N TYR A 83 -4.25 -17.20 14.95
CA TYR A 83 -2.80 -17.27 15.02
C TYR A 83 -2.21 -16.06 15.75
N LEU A 84 -2.67 -14.84 15.43
CA LEU A 84 -2.24 -13.61 16.09
C LEU A 84 -2.61 -13.59 17.58
N GLU A 85 -3.82 -13.99 17.94
CA GLU A 85 -4.26 -14.04 19.34
C GLU A 85 -3.42 -15.00 20.19
N GLN A 86 -2.99 -16.12 19.61
CA GLN A 86 -2.15 -17.13 20.25
C GLN A 86 -0.66 -16.74 20.31
N SER A 87 -0.18 -16.00 19.30
CA SER A 87 1.24 -15.69 19.13
C SER A 87 1.65 -14.38 19.82
N LEU A 88 0.73 -13.40 19.89
CA LEU A 88 1.06 -12.08 20.43
C LEU A 88 1.10 -12.08 21.97
N PRO A 89 2.07 -11.36 22.58
CA PRO A 89 2.17 -11.22 24.03
C PRO A 89 0.86 -10.77 24.68
N SER A 90 0.52 -11.33 25.84
CA SER A 90 -0.69 -10.98 26.59
C SER A 90 -0.71 -9.53 27.06
N THR A 91 0.45 -8.85 27.10
CA THR A 91 0.59 -7.43 27.40
C THR A 91 -0.06 -6.52 26.35
N LEU A 92 -0.11 -6.95 25.08
CA LEU A 92 -0.81 -6.23 24.01
C LEU A 92 -2.33 -6.46 24.14
N CYS A 93 -2.96 -5.91 25.17
CA CYS A 93 -4.32 -6.24 25.58
C CYS A 93 -5.41 -5.44 24.85
N TYR A 94 -5.07 -4.32 24.21
CA TYR A 94 -6.00 -3.51 23.42
C TYR A 94 -6.13 -4.08 22.01
N ARG A 95 -6.82 -5.23 21.91
CA ARG A 95 -6.96 -5.99 20.67
C ARG A 95 -8.29 -5.74 19.98
N LYS A 96 -8.27 -5.70 18.64
CA LYS A 96 -9.47 -5.73 17.83
C LYS A 96 -9.20 -6.32 16.46
N ALA A 97 -10.06 -7.26 16.06
CA ALA A 97 -10.19 -7.73 14.68
C ALA A 97 -11.48 -7.17 14.08
N SER A 98 -11.42 -6.67 12.85
CA SER A 98 -12.60 -6.18 12.13
C SER A 98 -12.50 -6.43 10.64
N VAL A 99 -13.67 -6.59 10.01
CA VAL A 99 -13.82 -6.69 8.56
C VAL A 99 -14.69 -5.53 8.11
N MET A 100 -14.11 -4.54 7.44
CA MET A 100 -14.83 -3.41 6.88
C MET A 100 -15.31 -3.76 5.46
N PRO A 101 -16.62 -3.97 5.25
CA PRO A 101 -17.12 -4.48 3.98
C PRO A 101 -17.22 -3.39 2.92
N SER A 102 -17.01 -3.76 1.66
CA SER A 102 -17.48 -2.96 0.53
C SER A 102 -18.91 -3.35 0.12
N LYS A 103 -19.63 -2.41 -0.50
CA LYS A 103 -20.84 -2.73 -1.28
C LYS A 103 -20.53 -3.51 -2.57
N MET A 104 -19.25 -3.62 -2.93
CA MET A 104 -18.77 -4.51 -3.99
C MET A 104 -18.46 -5.87 -3.38
N SER A 105 -19.10 -6.94 -3.88
CA SER A 105 -19.11 -8.28 -3.26
C SER A 105 -17.73 -8.98 -3.17
N SER A 106 -16.67 -8.37 -3.68
CA SER A 106 -15.33 -8.96 -3.77
C SER A 106 -14.23 -8.16 -3.03
N HIS A 107 -14.58 -7.11 -2.29
CA HIS A 107 -13.58 -6.29 -1.58
C HIS A 107 -14.02 -6.04 -0.13
N SER A 108 -13.16 -6.41 0.81
CA SER A 108 -13.30 -6.09 2.23
C SER A 108 -11.92 -5.75 2.79
N TRP A 109 -11.86 -4.83 3.73
CA TRP A 109 -10.64 -4.50 4.45
C TRP A 109 -10.61 -5.27 5.76
N HIS A 110 -9.63 -6.17 5.91
CA HIS A 110 -9.47 -7.01 7.08
C HIS A 110 -8.36 -6.42 7.94
N VAL A 111 -8.66 -6.10 9.20
CA VAL A 111 -7.72 -5.44 10.09
C VAL A 111 -7.69 -6.16 11.42
N PHE A 112 -6.49 -6.50 11.87
CA PHE A 112 -6.22 -6.86 13.25
C PHE A 112 -5.27 -5.82 13.84
N SER A 113 -5.58 -5.32 15.04
CA SER A 113 -4.74 -4.38 15.77
C SER A 113 -4.57 -4.84 17.22
N ALA A 114 -3.41 -4.58 17.81
CA ALA A 114 -3.10 -4.87 19.20
C ALA A 114 -2.08 -3.86 19.75
N SER A 115 -2.28 -3.37 20.96
CA SER A 115 -1.33 -2.51 21.68
C SER A 115 -1.38 -2.79 23.19
N ASP A 116 -0.34 -2.39 23.91
CA ASP A 116 -0.28 -2.38 25.38
C ASP A 116 -0.81 -1.07 25.99
N GLU A 117 -0.95 -0.02 25.19
CA GLU A 117 -1.59 1.25 25.56
C GLU A 117 -2.75 1.60 24.63
N PRO A 118 -3.82 2.27 25.13
CA PRO A 118 -4.90 2.72 24.27
C PRO A 118 -4.46 3.94 23.45
N HIS A 119 -4.87 4.00 22.18
CA HIS A 119 -4.56 5.04 21.21
C HIS A 119 -4.87 6.46 21.69
N MET A 120 -5.77 6.65 22.67
CA MET A 120 -6.02 7.95 23.29
C MET A 120 -4.77 8.58 23.94
N VAL A 121 -3.78 7.78 24.33
CA VAL A 121 -2.51 8.26 24.91
C VAL A 121 -1.52 8.74 23.83
N LEU A 122 -1.61 8.18 22.62
CA LEU A 122 -0.77 8.56 21.46
C LEU A 122 -1.14 9.93 20.85
N GLN A 123 -2.29 10.52 21.24
CA GLN A 123 -2.75 11.84 20.78
C GLN A 123 -1.88 13.02 21.26
N HIS A 124 -0.86 12.78 22.10
CA HIS A 124 0.06 13.82 22.55
C HIS A 124 1.16 14.19 21.54
N MET A 125 1.19 13.55 20.36
CA MET A 125 2.10 13.93 19.26
C MET A 125 1.47 15.06 18.42
N PRO A 126 2.13 16.23 18.30
CA PRO A 126 1.59 17.39 17.57
C PRO A 126 1.51 17.21 16.05
N ASP A 127 2.09 16.14 15.51
CA ASP A 127 2.03 15.81 14.08
C ASP A 127 0.91 14.81 13.81
N VAL A 128 -0.24 15.31 13.33
CA VAL A 128 -1.37 14.47 12.92
C VAL A 128 -1.03 13.83 11.56
N LEU A 129 -0.20 12.78 11.63
CA LEU A 129 0.10 11.92 10.51
C LEU A 129 -1.13 11.08 10.14
N TYR A 130 -1.22 10.72 8.88
CA TYR A 130 -2.14 9.71 8.40
C TYR A 130 -1.40 8.69 7.56
N THR A 131 -1.84 7.44 7.62
CA THR A 131 -1.44 6.42 6.65
C THR A 131 -2.52 6.28 5.61
N LEU A 132 -2.13 6.35 4.35
CA LEU A 132 -2.99 6.19 3.19
C LEU A 132 -2.58 4.90 2.47
N GLU A 133 -3.52 3.98 2.30
CA GLU A 133 -3.29 2.73 1.59
C GLU A 133 -4.29 2.64 0.44
N VAL A 134 -3.78 2.39 -0.76
CA VAL A 134 -4.54 2.43 -2.00
C VAL A 134 -4.33 1.10 -2.72
N CYS A 135 -5.42 0.41 -3.01
CA CYS A 135 -5.41 -0.77 -3.88
C CYS A 135 -6.14 -0.45 -5.19
N MET A 136 -5.54 -0.84 -6.30
CA MET A 136 -6.03 -0.53 -7.64
C MET A 136 -6.09 -1.80 -8.46
N THR A 137 -7.24 -2.07 -9.08
CA THR A 137 -7.44 -3.21 -9.97
C THR A 137 -8.02 -2.76 -11.30
N ASP A 138 -7.94 -3.64 -12.30
CA ASP A 138 -8.36 -3.34 -13.68
C ASP A 138 -7.66 -2.07 -14.21
N LEU A 139 -6.32 -2.10 -14.18
CA LEU A 139 -5.48 -0.98 -14.59
C LEU A 139 -5.66 -0.69 -16.09
N ASP A 140 -5.40 0.56 -16.51
CA ASP A 140 -5.40 0.88 -17.94
C ASP A 140 -4.31 0.07 -18.65
N ARG A 141 -4.70 -0.73 -19.66
CA ARG A 141 -3.79 -1.66 -20.33
C ARG A 141 -2.60 -0.99 -21.01
N VAL A 142 -2.76 0.25 -21.50
CA VAL A 142 -1.66 0.97 -22.17
C VAL A 142 -0.66 1.47 -21.14
N LEU A 143 -1.15 1.94 -19.99
CA LEU A 143 -0.29 2.37 -18.88
C LEU A 143 0.38 1.19 -18.17
N ALA A 144 -0.36 0.13 -17.88
CA ALA A 144 0.17 -1.10 -17.26
C ALA A 144 1.30 -1.74 -18.08
N ARG A 145 1.23 -1.66 -19.42
CA ARG A 145 2.29 -2.15 -20.32
C ARG A 145 3.66 -1.48 -20.11
N LYS A 146 3.72 -0.31 -19.48
CA LYS A 146 4.99 0.36 -19.16
C LYS A 146 5.80 -0.38 -18.08
N PHE A 147 5.18 -1.30 -17.35
CA PHE A 147 5.82 -2.13 -16.31
C PHE A 147 6.24 -3.52 -16.81
N PHE A 148 6.31 -3.72 -18.13
CA PHE A 148 6.91 -4.91 -18.73
C PHE A 148 8.34 -4.61 -19.16
N LEU A 149 9.26 -5.53 -18.90
CA LEU A 149 10.59 -5.44 -19.47
C LEU A 149 10.51 -5.61 -20.99
N ARG A 150 11.33 -4.85 -21.71
CA ARG A 150 11.45 -5.04 -23.16
C ARG A 150 12.16 -6.37 -23.41
N PRO A 151 11.63 -7.25 -24.29
CA PRO A 151 12.28 -8.51 -24.63
C PRO A 151 13.72 -8.28 -25.09
N GLY A 152 14.67 -9.01 -24.49
CA GLY A 152 16.08 -8.92 -24.83
C GLY A 152 16.82 -7.68 -24.33
N ALA A 153 16.22 -6.89 -23.43
CA ALA A 153 16.88 -5.71 -22.86
C ALA A 153 18.13 -6.06 -22.02
N GLY A 154 18.16 -7.23 -21.37
CA GLY A 154 19.29 -7.70 -20.57
C GLY A 154 19.71 -6.75 -19.43
N LYS A 155 18.81 -5.84 -19.03
CA LYS A 155 19.08 -4.84 -17.99
C LYS A 155 18.89 -5.44 -16.61
N ALA A 156 19.73 -5.01 -15.68
CA ALA A 156 19.51 -5.28 -14.27
C ALA A 156 18.22 -4.58 -13.78
N GLY A 157 17.60 -5.15 -12.74
CA GLY A 157 16.28 -4.73 -12.26
C GLY A 157 16.25 -3.29 -11.73
N ASP A 158 17.34 -2.83 -11.12
CA ASP A 158 17.53 -1.45 -10.65
C ASP A 158 17.55 -0.44 -11.83
N VAL A 159 18.33 -0.72 -12.88
CA VAL A 159 18.41 0.15 -14.06
C VAL A 159 17.06 0.20 -14.79
N ALA A 160 16.40 -0.94 -14.95
CA ALA A 160 15.09 -1.01 -15.57
C ALA A 160 13.99 -0.38 -14.69
N GLY A 161 14.10 -0.51 -13.36
CA GLY A 161 13.20 0.12 -12.39
C GLY A 161 13.20 1.63 -12.56
N LYS A 162 14.38 2.25 -12.58
CA LYS A 162 14.54 3.69 -12.80
C LYS A 162 13.91 4.18 -14.09
N GLU A 163 14.09 3.44 -15.18
CA GLU A 163 13.44 3.77 -16.47
C GLU A 163 11.92 3.66 -16.38
N MET A 164 11.38 2.69 -15.64
CA MET A 164 9.94 2.58 -15.41
C MET A 164 9.41 3.77 -14.60
N THR A 165 10.13 4.20 -13.55
CA THR A 165 9.79 5.39 -12.74
C THR A 165 9.67 6.63 -13.61
N GLU A 166 10.67 6.89 -14.45
CA GLU A 166 10.70 8.02 -15.36
C GLU A 166 9.59 7.94 -16.42
N LEU A 167 9.39 6.77 -17.03
CA LEU A 167 8.41 6.56 -18.11
C LEU A 167 6.95 6.66 -17.65
N THR A 168 6.69 6.30 -16.40
CA THR A 168 5.35 6.24 -15.83
C THR A 168 4.94 7.54 -15.14
N GLY A 169 5.90 8.38 -14.77
CA GLY A 169 5.66 9.60 -13.99
C GLY A 169 5.50 9.34 -12.50
N ILE A 170 5.93 8.17 -11.99
CA ILE A 170 5.88 7.86 -10.56
C ILE A 170 6.69 8.88 -9.74
N GLY A 171 7.84 9.32 -10.27
CA GLY A 171 8.68 10.35 -9.64
C GLY A 171 7.95 11.68 -9.41
N ASP A 172 6.91 11.96 -10.20
CA ASP A 172 6.15 13.20 -10.04
C ASP A 172 5.17 13.13 -8.86
N ILE A 173 4.85 11.94 -8.30
CA ILE A 173 3.94 11.79 -7.15
C ILE A 173 4.48 12.61 -5.98
N ASN A 174 5.73 12.34 -5.58
CA ASN A 174 6.52 13.18 -4.68
C ASN A 174 7.89 13.50 -5.32
N PRO A 175 8.08 14.68 -5.92
CA PRO A 175 9.34 15.09 -6.54
C PRO A 175 10.51 15.27 -5.56
N GLY A 176 10.24 15.40 -4.25
CA GLY A 176 11.25 15.51 -3.21
C GLY A 176 11.80 14.15 -2.74
N ALA A 177 11.11 13.06 -3.06
CA ALA A 177 11.46 11.74 -2.56
C ALA A 177 12.72 11.17 -3.20
N LEU A 178 13.56 10.55 -2.37
CA LEU A 178 14.57 9.61 -2.82
C LEU A 178 13.88 8.29 -3.15
N ILE A 179 13.91 7.91 -4.43
CA ILE A 179 13.25 6.70 -4.93
C ILE A 179 14.26 5.56 -5.06
N CYS A 180 13.88 4.42 -4.50
CA CYS A 180 14.51 3.12 -4.64
C CYS A 180 13.56 2.21 -5.41
N ASP A 181 13.77 2.10 -6.72
CA ASP A 181 12.92 1.38 -7.65
C ASP A 181 13.57 0.07 -8.14
N PHE A 182 12.73 -0.88 -8.52
CA PHE A 182 13.16 -2.18 -9.01
C PHE A 182 12.13 -2.76 -9.97
N ALA A 183 12.59 -3.19 -11.14
CA ALA A 183 11.78 -3.92 -12.13
C ALA A 183 12.03 -5.43 -12.04
N PHE A 184 10.95 -6.21 -12.16
CA PHE A 184 10.99 -7.67 -12.14
C PHE A 184 10.91 -8.25 -13.56
N ASP A 185 11.43 -9.47 -13.73
CA ASP A 185 11.40 -10.21 -15.00
C ASP A 185 10.27 -11.26 -15.01
N PRO A 186 9.47 -11.36 -16.08
CA PRO A 186 9.48 -10.52 -17.30
C PRO A 186 8.76 -9.18 -17.15
N CYS A 187 8.04 -8.98 -16.05
CA CYS A 187 7.30 -7.77 -15.74
C CYS A 187 7.07 -7.62 -14.24
N GLY A 188 6.62 -6.43 -13.85
CA GLY A 188 6.39 -6.08 -12.46
C GLY A 188 7.34 -4.98 -12.01
N TYR A 189 6.90 -4.22 -11.02
CA TYR A 189 7.65 -3.08 -10.51
C TYR A 189 7.37 -2.90 -9.03
N SER A 190 8.40 -2.49 -8.28
CA SER A 190 8.30 -2.12 -6.89
C SER A 190 9.16 -0.90 -6.64
N MET A 191 8.72 0.01 -5.78
CA MET A 191 9.56 1.09 -5.29
C MET A 191 9.26 1.47 -3.86
N ASN A 192 10.28 1.95 -3.17
CA ASN A 192 10.14 2.74 -1.96
C ASN A 192 10.55 4.18 -2.26
N GLY A 193 9.82 5.15 -1.73
CA GLY A 193 10.18 6.56 -1.72
C GLY A 193 10.35 7.03 -0.28
N ILE A 194 11.43 7.75 0.02
CA ILE A 194 11.65 8.37 1.33
C ILE A 194 11.88 9.87 1.17
N ASP A 195 11.20 10.68 1.98
CA ASP A 195 11.31 12.15 1.99
C ASP A 195 11.23 12.64 3.43
N GLY A 196 12.37 13.00 4.01
CA GLY A 196 12.47 13.30 5.43
C GLY A 196 11.97 12.14 6.29
N ASP A 197 10.95 12.44 7.11
CA ASP A 197 10.25 11.54 8.03
C ASP A 197 8.99 10.90 7.41
N ARG A 198 8.87 10.93 6.07
CA ARG A 198 7.80 10.24 5.32
C ARG A 198 8.31 9.16 4.41
N TYR A 199 7.49 8.14 4.22
CA TYR A 199 7.71 7.10 3.24
C TYR A 199 6.50 6.93 2.32
N SER A 200 6.76 6.36 1.15
CA SER A 200 5.75 5.79 0.26
C SER A 200 6.27 4.50 -0.36
N THR A 201 5.38 3.59 -0.73
CA THR A 201 5.72 2.41 -1.54
C THR A 201 4.68 2.16 -2.63
N ILE A 202 5.11 1.59 -3.73
CA ILE A 202 4.26 1.14 -4.85
C ILE A 202 4.70 -0.25 -5.26
N HIS A 203 3.74 -1.16 -5.43
CA HIS A 203 3.97 -2.45 -6.07
C HIS A 203 2.99 -2.64 -7.23
N VAL A 204 3.45 -3.21 -8.35
CA VAL A 204 2.67 -3.33 -9.59
C VAL A 204 2.76 -4.73 -10.17
N THR A 205 1.60 -5.31 -10.41
CA THR A 205 1.35 -6.53 -11.19
C THR A 205 0.63 -6.13 -12.49
N PRO A 206 1.33 -5.96 -13.61
CA PRO A 206 0.76 -5.31 -14.79
C PRO A 206 -0.04 -6.25 -15.72
N GLU A 207 -0.12 -7.54 -15.44
CA GLU A 207 -0.72 -8.54 -16.33
C GLU A 207 -2.21 -8.35 -16.60
N ASP A 208 -2.61 -8.52 -17.87
CA ASP A 208 -4.00 -8.41 -18.29
C ASP A 208 -4.88 -9.47 -17.61
N GLY A 209 -6.04 -9.02 -17.10
CA GLY A 209 -7.07 -9.88 -16.49
C GLY A 209 -6.95 -10.06 -14.97
N TYR A 210 -5.80 -9.72 -14.38
CA TYR A 210 -5.58 -9.70 -12.93
C TYR A 210 -4.63 -8.56 -12.52
N SER A 211 -4.58 -7.49 -13.32
CA SER A 211 -3.71 -6.34 -13.09
C SER A 211 -4.03 -5.69 -11.75
N TYR A 212 -2.98 -5.41 -10.97
CA TYR A 212 -3.06 -4.84 -9.64
C TYR A 212 -1.94 -3.82 -9.43
N ALA A 213 -2.24 -2.74 -8.71
CA ALA A 213 -1.22 -1.86 -8.16
C ALA A 213 -1.60 -1.43 -6.74
N SER A 214 -0.62 -1.34 -5.86
CA SER A 214 -0.74 -0.73 -4.54
C SER A 214 -0.01 0.62 -4.53
N PHE A 215 -0.51 1.54 -3.70
CA PHE A 215 0.23 2.72 -3.28
C PHE A 215 -0.02 2.93 -1.79
N GLU A 216 1.04 3.07 -1.02
CA GLU A 216 0.98 3.39 0.40
C GLU A 216 1.84 4.63 0.66
N CYS A 217 1.39 5.52 1.53
CA CYS A 217 2.24 6.57 2.06
C CYS A 217 1.81 7.02 3.46
N VAL A 218 2.78 7.62 4.17
CA VAL A 218 2.51 8.44 5.35
C VAL A 218 2.54 9.91 4.93
N GLY A 219 1.48 10.64 5.26
CA GLY A 219 1.39 12.08 5.04
C GLY A 219 1.01 12.83 6.30
N SER A 220 1.05 14.16 6.24
CA SER A 220 0.63 15.06 7.32
C SER A 220 -0.44 16.01 6.83
N ILE A 221 -1.40 16.32 7.70
CA ILE A 221 -2.46 17.29 7.39
C ILE A 221 -2.02 18.75 7.48
N TYR A 222 -0.83 19.05 8.02
CA TYR A 222 -0.37 20.42 8.30
C TYR A 222 0.48 21.05 7.19
N ASP A 223 1.25 20.28 6.41
CA ASP A 223 2.15 20.86 5.41
C ASP A 223 1.38 21.55 4.28
N ASP A 224 0.46 20.82 3.67
CA ASP A 224 -0.50 21.32 2.69
C ASP A 224 -1.78 20.49 2.82
N GLN A 225 -2.90 21.15 3.15
CA GLN A 225 -4.18 20.47 3.30
C GLN A 225 -4.65 19.77 2.01
N ASN A 226 -4.11 20.17 0.85
CA ASN A 226 -4.39 19.55 -0.44
C ASN A 226 -3.38 18.48 -0.85
N ASP A 227 -2.36 18.17 -0.05
CA ASP A 227 -1.31 17.22 -0.42
C ASP A 227 -1.90 15.84 -0.76
N VAL A 228 -2.75 15.29 0.13
CA VAL A 228 -3.48 14.04 -0.10
C VAL A 228 -4.27 14.04 -1.42
N VAL A 229 -4.83 15.19 -1.79
CA VAL A 229 -5.62 15.34 -3.03
C VAL A 229 -4.70 15.29 -4.24
N GLN A 230 -3.55 15.97 -4.20
CA GLN A 230 -2.59 15.96 -5.30
C GLN A 230 -1.94 14.59 -5.46
N VAL A 231 -1.52 13.97 -4.36
CA VAL A 231 -0.97 12.60 -4.33
C VAL A 231 -1.95 11.62 -4.98
N LEU A 232 -3.20 11.56 -4.51
CA LEU A 232 -4.21 10.66 -5.06
C LEU A 232 -4.49 10.92 -6.55
N LYS A 233 -4.52 12.19 -6.99
CA LYS A 233 -4.70 12.53 -8.41
C LYS A 233 -3.56 11.99 -9.26
N LYS A 234 -2.31 12.17 -8.81
CA LYS A 234 -1.13 11.68 -9.52
C LYS A 234 -1.09 10.15 -9.55
N VAL A 235 -1.39 9.48 -8.44
CA VAL A 235 -1.54 8.01 -8.39
C VAL A 235 -2.57 7.53 -9.43
N VAL A 236 -3.75 8.16 -9.51
CA VAL A 236 -4.75 7.82 -10.53
C VAL A 236 -4.27 8.13 -11.95
N GLN A 237 -3.46 9.16 -12.16
CA GLN A 237 -2.90 9.47 -13.49
C GLN A 237 -1.89 8.41 -13.95
N VAL A 238 -1.08 7.88 -13.03
CA VAL A 238 -0.10 6.81 -13.31
C VAL A 238 -0.80 5.52 -13.73
N PHE A 239 -1.87 5.12 -13.01
CA PHE A 239 -2.44 3.78 -13.17
C PHE A 239 -3.79 3.72 -13.90
N ARG A 240 -4.60 4.78 -13.81
CA ARG A 240 -5.99 4.86 -14.31
C ARG A 240 -6.82 3.59 -14.07
N PRO A 241 -7.03 3.19 -12.80
CA PRO A 241 -7.74 1.96 -12.49
C PRO A 241 -9.24 2.04 -12.79
N ALA A 242 -9.87 0.91 -13.12
CA ALA A 242 -11.33 0.84 -13.18
C ALA A 242 -11.97 0.75 -11.78
N THR A 243 -11.26 0.11 -10.84
CA THR A 243 -11.66 -0.06 -9.44
C THR A 243 -10.52 0.35 -8.52
N MET A 244 -10.83 1.13 -7.48
CA MET A 244 -9.86 1.62 -6.51
C MET A 244 -10.45 1.53 -5.11
N SER A 245 -9.70 1.03 -4.13
CA SER A 245 -10.05 1.13 -2.73
C SER A 245 -8.99 1.93 -1.99
N VAL A 246 -9.45 2.70 -0.99
CA VAL A 246 -8.60 3.58 -0.19
C VAL A 246 -8.92 3.32 1.28
N SER A 247 -7.90 2.94 2.05
CA SER A 247 -7.92 2.91 3.50
C SER A 247 -7.15 4.13 4.02
N THR A 248 -7.74 4.85 4.96
CA THR A 248 -7.06 5.93 5.69
C THR A 248 -7.10 5.62 7.17
N THR A 249 -5.94 5.57 7.80
CA THR A 249 -5.79 5.52 9.25
C THR A 249 -5.35 6.89 9.72
N CYS A 250 -6.19 7.57 10.50
CA CYS A 250 -5.89 8.92 10.98
C CYS A 250 -6.58 9.20 12.31
N THR A 251 -5.99 10.11 13.09
CA THR A 251 -6.57 10.62 14.33
C THR A 251 -7.59 11.74 14.08
N SER A 252 -7.64 12.30 12.87
CA SER A 252 -8.54 13.38 12.45
C SER A 252 -9.52 12.94 11.36
N HIS A 253 -10.79 13.35 11.52
CA HIS A 253 -11.86 13.06 10.57
C HIS A 253 -11.77 13.83 9.24
N GLU A 254 -10.80 14.73 9.04
CA GLU A 254 -10.77 15.55 7.83
C GLU A 254 -10.26 14.81 6.59
N VAL A 255 -9.36 13.83 6.75
CA VAL A 255 -8.62 13.24 5.63
C VAL A 255 -9.53 12.45 4.67
N TRP A 256 -10.45 11.63 5.18
CA TRP A 256 -11.31 10.77 4.34
C TRP A 256 -12.29 11.57 3.47
N THR A 257 -12.72 12.76 3.92
CA THR A 257 -13.58 13.63 3.10
C THR A 257 -12.85 14.11 1.84
N ARG A 258 -11.53 14.32 1.95
CA ARG A 258 -10.67 14.78 0.84
C ARG A 258 -10.41 13.68 -0.19
N VAL A 259 -10.46 12.40 0.20
CA VAL A 259 -10.29 11.27 -0.72
C VAL A 259 -11.34 11.31 -1.84
N ALA A 260 -12.62 11.46 -1.49
CA ALA A 260 -13.68 11.54 -2.50
C ALA A 260 -13.53 12.79 -3.39
N THR A 261 -13.19 13.94 -2.80
CA THR A 261 -12.91 15.19 -3.54
C THR A 261 -11.75 15.04 -4.54
N ALA A 262 -10.76 14.21 -4.24
CA ALA A 262 -9.66 13.92 -5.15
C ALA A 262 -10.08 13.02 -6.32
N LEU A 263 -10.83 11.96 -6.03
CA LEU A 263 -11.08 10.87 -6.97
C LEU A 263 -12.29 11.12 -7.89
N GLU A 264 -13.31 11.84 -7.42
CA GLU A 264 -14.51 12.11 -8.25
C GLU A 264 -14.23 12.93 -9.52
N PRO A 265 -13.43 14.02 -9.48
CA PRO A 265 -13.02 14.74 -10.69
C PRO A 265 -12.19 13.87 -11.65
N MET A 266 -11.52 12.83 -11.12
CA MET A 266 -10.75 11.86 -11.91
C MET A 266 -11.64 10.78 -12.56
N GLY A 267 -12.97 10.86 -12.38
CA GLY A 267 -13.93 9.93 -12.99
C GLY A 267 -14.26 8.69 -12.15
N LEU A 268 -13.77 8.63 -10.92
CA LEU A 268 -14.00 7.55 -9.97
C LEU A 268 -15.11 7.92 -8.98
N LYS A 269 -16.23 7.20 -9.00
CA LYS A 269 -17.36 7.44 -8.10
C LYS A 269 -17.24 6.57 -6.85
N CYS A 270 -17.37 7.18 -5.68
CA CYS A 270 -17.45 6.47 -4.40
C CYS A 270 -18.67 5.53 -4.37
N ARG A 271 -18.45 4.28 -3.94
CA ARG A 271 -19.45 3.20 -3.89
C ARG A 271 -19.78 2.79 -2.48
N SER A 272 -18.77 2.67 -1.62
CA SER A 272 -18.95 2.43 -0.19
C SER A 272 -17.96 3.25 0.61
N CYS A 273 -18.36 3.54 1.85
CA CYS A 273 -17.52 4.07 2.90
C CYS A 273 -17.90 3.27 4.15
N ALA A 274 -16.91 2.63 4.77
CA ALA A 274 -17.02 1.95 6.05
C ALA A 274 -16.03 2.62 7.01
N VAL A 275 -16.42 2.77 8.26
CA VAL A 275 -15.60 3.41 9.29
C VAL A 275 -15.58 2.47 10.49
N ASP A 276 -14.42 2.32 11.11
CA ASP A 276 -14.29 1.58 12.35
C ASP A 276 -13.21 2.19 13.26
N GLU A 277 -13.40 2.05 14.56
CA GLU A 277 -12.50 2.59 15.59
C GLU A 277 -11.67 1.47 16.22
N PHE A 278 -10.35 1.60 16.19
CA PHE A 278 -9.42 0.61 16.73
C PHE A 278 -8.73 1.14 17.99
N PRO A 279 -8.82 0.42 19.13
CA PRO A 279 -8.17 0.84 20.36
C PRO A 279 -6.66 1.05 20.23
N ALA A 280 -5.99 0.36 19.30
CA ALA A 280 -4.55 0.45 19.07
C ALA A 280 -4.14 1.41 17.94
N ALA A 281 -5.06 1.76 17.04
CA ALA A 281 -4.72 2.43 15.76
C ALA A 281 -5.62 3.62 15.41
N GLY A 282 -6.62 3.94 16.24
CA GLY A 282 -7.51 5.07 16.03
C GLY A 282 -8.58 4.80 14.97
N SER A 283 -9.01 5.87 14.31
CA SER A 283 -10.08 5.80 13.31
C SER A 283 -9.52 5.29 11.99
N MET A 284 -10.16 4.26 11.44
CA MET A 284 -9.90 3.77 10.10
C MET A 284 -11.13 3.96 9.23
N VAL A 285 -10.90 4.48 8.02
CA VAL A 285 -11.94 4.66 7.01
C VAL A 285 -11.57 3.87 5.77
N PHE A 286 -12.47 3.03 5.29
CA PHE A 286 -12.32 2.25 4.07
C PHE A 286 -13.34 2.68 3.03
N GLN A 287 -12.85 3.23 1.92
CA GLN A 287 -13.66 3.70 0.81
C GLN A 287 -13.38 2.87 -0.44
N THR A 288 -14.41 2.62 -1.25
CA THR A 288 -14.24 2.00 -2.57
C THR A 288 -14.83 2.86 -3.66
N PHE A 289 -14.18 2.83 -4.82
CA PHE A 289 -14.47 3.67 -5.96
C PHE A 289 -14.46 2.84 -7.24
N THR A 290 -15.33 3.20 -8.18
CA THR A 290 -15.28 2.64 -9.53
C THR A 290 -15.51 3.70 -10.59
N THR A 291 -14.99 3.46 -11.79
CA THR A 291 -15.22 4.33 -12.94
C THR A 291 -16.73 4.56 -13.16
N ARG A 292 -17.08 5.80 -13.54
CA ARG A 292 -18.44 6.11 -13.97
C ARG A 292 -18.73 5.30 -15.25
N ARG A 293 -19.77 4.46 -15.24
CA ARG A 293 -20.26 3.83 -16.48
C ARG A 293 -20.59 4.94 -17.47
N LYS A 294 -19.99 4.92 -18.67
CA LYS A 294 -20.49 5.73 -19.79
C LYS A 294 -21.92 5.23 -20.07
N GLU A 295 -22.93 6.08 -19.90
CA GLU A 295 -24.24 5.82 -20.48
C GLU A 295 -24.02 5.59 -21.98
N LYS A 296 -24.41 4.40 -22.46
CA LYS A 296 -24.49 4.18 -23.90
C LYS A 296 -25.49 5.20 -24.42
N ARG A 297 -25.02 6.22 -25.14
CA ARG A 297 -25.90 6.98 -26.05
C ARG A 297 -26.44 5.96 -27.04
N LEU A 298 -27.68 5.54 -26.84
CA LEU A 298 -28.51 4.97 -27.90
C LEU A 298 -28.59 6.08 -28.95
N VAL A 299 -27.82 5.93 -30.02
CA VAL A 299 -28.08 6.68 -31.24
C VAL A 299 -29.34 6.03 -31.80
N GLU A 300 -30.50 6.65 -31.55
CA GLU A 300 -31.68 6.42 -32.37
C GLU A 300 -31.28 6.79 -33.80
N VAL A 301 -31.19 5.77 -34.65
CA VAL A 301 -31.14 5.95 -36.09
C VAL A 301 -32.59 6.20 -36.49
N ASP A 302 -32.95 7.47 -36.61
CA ASP A 302 -34.19 7.86 -37.30
C ASP A 302 -34.08 7.47 -38.79
N MET A 303 -35.23 7.02 -39.29
CA MET A 303 -35.50 6.29 -40.55
C MET A 303 -34.84 6.83 -41.82
#